data_AF-A0AAV5W5P9-F1
#
_entry.id   AF-A0AAV5W5P9-F1
#
_cell.length_a   1.000
_cell.length_b   1.000
_cell.length_c   1.000
_cell.angle_alpha   90.00
_cell.angle_beta   90.00
_cell.angle_gamma   90.00
#
_symmetry.space_group_name_H-M   'P 1'
#
loop_
_entity.id
_entity.type
_entity.pdbx_description
1 polymer ?
#
loop_
_entity_poly.entity_id
_entity_poly.type
_entity_poly.pdbx_seq_one_letter_code
_entity_poly.pdbx_strand_id
1 'polypeptide(L)'
;DTSNKFHFQESARTHEISQTGSEKKKRQYKLKNDAQRKDPNYQRKRENNNKSVEKCRQKNKEKEEEARRKNEEEKELLRSTLKKVVEMHE
;
A
#
# COMPACT_ATOMS: atom_id res chain seq x y z
N ASP A 1 -12.00 -37.41 2.94
CA ASP A 1 -10.85 -36.69 2.38
C ASP A 1 -11.26 -35.57 1.43
N THR A 2 -11.60 -34.41 1.99
CA THR A 2 -11.81 -33.17 1.23
C THR A 2 -10.45 -32.53 0.99
N SER A 3 -9.81 -32.92 -0.12
CA SER A 3 -8.60 -32.29 -0.64
C SER A 3 -8.89 -30.83 -0.98
N ASN A 4 -8.59 -29.94 -0.04
CA ASN A 4 -8.71 -28.50 -0.18
C ASN A 4 -7.63 -28.01 -1.17
N LYS A 5 -7.99 -28.03 -2.46
CA LYS A 5 -7.13 -27.63 -3.58
C LYS A 5 -7.07 -26.10 -3.58
N PHE A 6 -6.11 -25.54 -2.83
CA PHE A 6 -5.79 -24.12 -2.90
C PHE A 6 -5.49 -23.75 -4.36
N HIS A 7 -6.43 -23.06 -5.00
CA HIS A 7 -6.26 -22.51 -6.33
C HIS A 7 -5.42 -21.24 -6.18
N PHE A 8 -4.10 -21.39 -6.23
CA PHE A 8 -3.17 -20.28 -6.30
C PHE A 8 -3.35 -19.62 -7.66
N GLN A 9 -4.14 -18.56 -7.72
CA GLN A 9 -4.33 -17.75 -8.91
C GLN A 9 -3.02 -16.97 -9.16
N GLU A 10 -2.06 -17.63 -9.81
CA GLU A 10 -1.00 -16.92 -10.51
C GLU A 10 -1.67 -16.06 -11.58
N SER A 11 -1.87 -14.80 -11.25
CA SER A 11 -2.21 -13.78 -12.24
C SER A 11 -0.95 -13.52 -13.07
N ALA A 12 -0.65 -14.47 -13.96
CA ALA A 12 0.21 -14.26 -15.09
C ALA A 12 -0.38 -13.07 -15.86
N ARG A 13 0.18 -11.88 -15.64
CA ARG A 13 -0.06 -10.73 -16.50
C ARG A 13 0.42 -11.11 -17.88
N THR A 14 -0.48 -11.60 -18.72
CA THR A 14 -0.32 -11.58 -20.16
C THR A 14 -0.19 -10.12 -20.54
N HIS A 15 1.06 -9.68 -20.72
CA HIS A 15 1.36 -8.46 -21.45
C HIS A 15 0.92 -8.71 -22.89
N GLU A 16 -0.34 -8.39 -23.21
CA GLU A 16 -0.73 -8.23 -24.60
C GLU A 16 0.11 -7.09 -25.18
N ILE A 17 1.09 -7.47 -26.00
CA ILE A 17 1.89 -6.55 -26.79
C ILE A 17 0.93 -5.98 -27.84
N SER A 18 0.42 -4.79 -27.56
CA SER A 18 -0.36 -4.01 -28.52
C SER A 18 0.42 -3.89 -29.83
N GLN A 19 -0.10 -4.53 -30.89
CA GLN A 19 0.34 -4.38 -32.28
C GLN A 19 -0.06 -3.02 -32.85
N THR A 20 0.34 -1.92 -32.20
CA THR A 20 0.35 -0.59 -32.82
C THR A 20 1.71 0.07 -32.54
N GLY A 21 2.45 0.31 -33.62
CA GLY A 21 3.85 0.73 -33.63
C GLY A 21 4.10 2.08 -32.97
N SER A 22 4.41 2.04 -31.69
CA SER A 22 5.26 3.00 -30.99
C SER A 22 5.80 2.28 -29.78
N GLU A 23 6.93 1.57 -29.93
CA GLU A 23 7.72 1.17 -28.78
C GLU A 23 8.14 2.45 -28.07
N LYS A 24 7.36 2.83 -27.04
CA LYS A 24 7.68 3.98 -26.21
C LYS A 24 9.05 3.71 -25.61
N LYS A 25 10.07 4.39 -26.12
CA LYS A 25 11.45 4.27 -25.63
C LYS A 25 11.41 4.38 -24.11
N LYS A 26 11.87 3.31 -23.43
CA LYS A 26 11.94 3.29 -21.97
C LYS A 26 12.81 4.49 -21.53
N ARG A 27 12.28 5.33 -20.64
CA ARG A 27 13.06 6.46 -20.10
C ARG A 27 14.24 5.88 -19.33
N GLN A 28 15.45 6.17 -19.79
CA GLN A 28 16.66 5.89 -19.03
C GLN A 28 16.85 6.97 -17.98
N TYR A 29 16.61 6.64 -16.72
CA TYR A 29 16.85 7.55 -15.61
C TYR A 29 18.35 7.55 -15.29
N LYS A 30 18.97 8.73 -15.35
CA LYS A 30 20.34 8.94 -14.85
C LYS A 30 20.28 9.68 -13.53
N LEU A 31 21.07 9.22 -12.57
CA LEU A 31 21.25 9.94 -11.30
C LEU A 31 21.91 11.30 -11.58
N LYS A 32 21.45 12.33 -10.87
CA LYS A 32 22.08 13.65 -10.90
C LYS A 32 23.46 13.57 -10.27
N ASN A 33 24.43 14.24 -10.88
CA ASN A 33 25.77 14.41 -10.30
C ASN A 33 25.78 15.50 -9.22
N ASP A 34 26.89 15.67 -8.52
CA ASP A 34 26.93 16.57 -7.36
C ASP A 34 26.79 18.05 -7.71
N ALA A 35 27.30 18.48 -8.86
CA ALA A 35 27.05 19.84 -9.35
C ALA A 35 25.54 20.09 -9.57
N GLN A 36 24.85 19.13 -10.20
CA GLN A 36 23.40 19.21 -10.42
C GLN A 36 22.58 19.09 -9.13
N ARG A 37 23.11 18.44 -8.09
CA ARG A 37 22.45 18.35 -6.78
C ARG A 37 22.58 19.63 -5.96
N LYS A 38 23.63 20.41 -6.19
CA LYS A 38 23.85 21.72 -5.56
C LYS A 38 23.05 22.85 -6.20
N ASP A 39 22.40 22.61 -7.35
CA ASP A 39 21.52 23.58 -7.98
C ASP A 39 20.35 23.97 -7.05
N PRO A 40 20.14 25.28 -6.78
CA PRO A 40 19.08 25.72 -5.86
C PRO A 40 17.67 25.33 -6.29
N ASN A 41 17.40 25.21 -7.60
CA ASN A 41 16.08 24.77 -8.07
C ASN A 41 15.88 23.28 -7.81
N TYR A 42 16.94 22.47 -7.96
CA TYR A 42 16.90 21.06 -7.60
C TYR A 42 16.68 20.86 -6.10
N GLN A 43 17.40 21.60 -5.25
CA GLN A 43 17.25 21.52 -3.79
C GLN A 43 15.81 21.83 -3.35
N ARG A 44 15.23 22.94 -3.82
CA ARG A 44 13.82 23.30 -3.53
C ARG A 44 12.84 22.21 -3.94
N LYS A 45 13.04 21.58 -5.10
CA LYS A 45 12.21 20.45 -5.55
C LYS A 45 12.37 19.23 -4.65
N ARG A 46 13.59 18.93 -4.18
CA ARG A 46 13.85 17.82 -3.26
C ARG A 46 13.23 18.06 -1.89
N GLU A 47 13.34 19.27 -1.34
CA GLU A 47 12.70 19.65 -0.08
C GLU A 47 11.18 19.50 -0.14
N ASN A 48 10.55 20.01 -1.21
CA ASN A 48 9.11 19.87 -1.40
C ASN A 48 8.69 18.40 -1.55
N ASN A 49 9.48 17.60 -2.27
CA ASN A 49 9.22 16.17 -2.39
C ASN A 49 9.35 15.45 -1.03
N ASN A 50 10.37 15.76 -0.24
CA ASN A 50 10.57 15.18 1.08
C ASN A 50 9.40 15.52 2.01
N LYS A 51 8.97 16.79 2.05
CA LYS A 51 7.78 17.22 2.81
C LYS A 51 6.51 16.49 2.37
N SER A 52 6.34 16.27 1.06
CA SER A 52 5.19 15.51 0.54
C SER A 52 5.24 14.03 0.94
N VAL A 53 6.43 13.40 0.89
CA VAL A 53 6.63 12.02 1.33
C VAL A 53 6.35 11.88 2.82
N GLU A 54 6.81 12.82 3.64
CA GLU A 54 6.55 12.84 5.08
C GLU A 54 5.05 12.91 5.39
N LYS A 55 4.33 13.84 4.76
CA LYS A 55 2.85 13.93 4.87
C LYS A 55 2.18 12.62 4.46
N CYS A 56 2.64 11.98 3.39
CA CYS A 56 2.08 10.72 2.92
C CYS A 56 2.31 9.58 3.94
N ARG A 57 3.52 9.50 4.51
CA ARG A 57 3.86 8.51 5.54
C ARG A 57 3.00 8.70 6.80
N GLN A 58 2.84 9.94 7.25
CA GLN A 58 2.00 10.25 8.40
C GLN A 58 0.54 9.84 8.14
N LYS A 59 -0.02 10.23 6.99
CA LYS A 59 -1.39 9.84 6.62
C LYS A 59 -1.58 8.32 6.57
N ASN A 60 -0.59 7.58 6.06
CA ASN A 60 -0.68 6.12 6.02
C ASN A 60 -0.63 5.53 7.43
N LYS A 61 0.22 6.06 8.31
CA LYS A 61 0.29 5.65 9.71
C LYS A 61 -1.02 5.90 10.44
N GLU A 62 -1.61 7.07 10.27
CA GLU A 62 -2.92 7.42 10.85
C GLU A 62 -4.03 6.48 10.35
N LYS A 63 -4.05 6.16 9.06
CA LYS A 63 -5.02 5.20 8.50
C LYS A 63 -4.83 3.79 9.02
N GLU A 64 -3.59 3.34 9.18
CA GLU A 64 -3.27 2.02 9.72
C GLU A 64 -3.70 1.92 11.19
N GLU A 65 -3.47 2.97 11.96
CA GLU A 65 -3.90 3.06 13.35
C GLU A 65 -5.43 3.11 13.49
N GLU A 66 -6.12 3.87 12.64
CA GLU A 66 -7.58 3.90 12.59
C GLU A 66 -8.17 2.53 12.23
N ALA A 67 -7.59 1.85 11.23
CA ALA A 67 -8.01 0.51 10.83
C ALA A 67 -7.78 -0.52 11.95
N ARG A 68 -6.66 -0.40 12.68
CA ARG A 68 -6.39 -1.24 13.86
C ARG A 68 -7.44 -1.02 14.94
N ARG A 69 -7.75 0.23 15.28
CA ARG A 69 -8.77 0.58 16.29
C ARG A 69 -10.14 0.02 15.93
N LYS A 70 -10.61 0.21 14.69
CA LYS A 70 -11.90 -0.35 14.25
C LYS A 70 -11.96 -1.87 14.38
N ASN A 71 -10.88 -2.55 14.00
CA ASN A 71 -10.80 -4.01 14.16
C ASN A 71 -10.81 -4.45 15.63
N GLU A 72 -10.18 -3.69 16.53
CA GLU A 72 -10.20 -3.96 17.97
C GLU A 72 -11.60 -3.78 18.55
N GLU A 73 -12.28 -2.68 18.20
CA GLU A 73 -13.66 -2.40 18.60
C GLU A 73 -14.64 -3.48 18.11
N GLU A 74 -14.52 -3.92 16.85
CA GLU A 74 -15.34 -5.03 16.31
C GLU A 74 -15.09 -6.36 17.02
N LYS A 75 -13.83 -6.68 17.32
CA LYS A 75 -13.46 -7.89 18.08
C LYS A 75 -13.99 -7.85 19.51
N GLU A 76 -13.93 -6.69 20.16
CA GLU A 76 -14.46 -6.51 21.50
C GLU A 76 -15.99 -6.67 21.53
N LEU A 77 -16.68 -6.07 20.55
CA LEU A 77 -18.12 -6.23 20.40
C LEU A 77 -18.50 -7.70 20.22
N LEU A 78 -17.78 -8.43 19.35
CA LEU A 78 -18.01 -9.86 19.14
C LEU A 78 -17.74 -10.70 20.40
N ARG A 79 -16.69 -10.40 21.15
CA ARG A 79 -16.42 -11.08 22.43
C ARG A 79 -17.54 -10.83 23.44
N SER A 80 -18.04 -9.60 23.51
CA SER A 80 -19.13 -9.22 24.40
C SER A 80 -20.44 -9.93 24.05
N THR A 81 -20.79 -10.00 22.77
CA THR A 81 -22.01 -10.69 22.32
C THR A 81 -21.91 -12.19 22.57
N LEU A 82 -20.78 -12.83 22.26
CA LEU A 82 -20.56 -14.25 22.54
C LEU A 82 -20.66 -14.58 24.03
N LYS A 83 -20.07 -13.74 24.90
CA LYS A 83 -20.16 -13.93 26.35
C LYS A 83 -21.61 -13.94 26.84
N LYS A 84 -22.43 -12.99 26.37
CA LYS A 84 -23.86 -12.94 26.69
C LYS A 84 -24.62 -14.16 26.19
N VAL A 85 -24.30 -14.66 24.99
CA VAL A 85 -24.95 -15.86 24.44
C VAL A 85 -24.66 -17.10 25.30
N VAL A 86 -23.41 -17.25 25.76
CA VAL A 86 -23.03 -18.35 26.66
C VAL A 86 -23.74 -18.24 28.01
N GLU A 87 -23.77 -17.04 28.62
CA GLU A 87 -24.48 -16.80 29.89
C GLU A 87 -26.01 -17.05 29.81
N MET A 88 -26.62 -17.00 28.62
CA MET A 88 -28.04 -17.34 28.44
C MET A 88 -28.30 -18.84 28.19
N HIS A 89 -27.25 -19.64 27.98
CA HIS A 89 -27.36 -21.08 27.73
C HIS A 89 -26.85 -21.94 28.89
N GLU A 90 -26.30 -21.29 29.93
CA GLU A 90 -26.06 -21.87 31.26
C GLU A 90 -27.28 -21.64 32.17
#